data_AF-A0A973IPQ5-F1
#
_entry.id   AF-A0A973IPQ5-F1
#
_cell.length_a   1.000
_cell.length_b   1.000
_cell.length_c   1.000
_cell.angle_alpha   90.00
_cell.angle_beta   90.00
_cell.angle_gamma   90.00
#
_symmetry.space_group_name_H-M   'P 1'
#
loop_
_entity.id
_entity.type
_entity.pdbx_description
1 polymer ?
#
loop_
_entity_poly.entity_id
_entity_poly.type
_entity_poly.pdbx_seq_one_letter_code
_entity_poly.pdbx_strand_id
1 'polypeptide(L)'
;MSLNTPVDLYFSGTVDRLSLTDLVQLCCLAQMDQRIEIESVQGSGIIVVKSGQVVHAGLERSAGETDFFEMLSWEGGRFDAAPPQNGEDWVTLAGGWEFLLIEAMRYRNERAAVNAGLGSLGSMRNFSGTIRNIRLADLVQLACMAGGDHVLEVFSDRQPGRIFVQSGQVVHAESDPLQGEDAFCEMLLADRGRFEDLPCKARVSVTISKPWEYLLMDAMRYRDEKLDVGEEQREDKARDLLRRVQRMKVAEKIRLAMTGDKEARTLLVRDAGRLIQLAVIGNPRITDGEVVSIANSRNVDEEVLRRIANNREWMRHYQVRHALATNPKCPLPIAARLVQTLMAQDLKVISRSKSVPTGVAQAARRLIQR
;
A
#
# COMPACT_ATOMS: atom_id res chain seq x y z
N MET A 1 -5.83 -12.61 21.37
CA MET A 1 -6.24 -11.38 20.66
C MET A 1 -5.01 -10.85 19.97
N SER A 2 -4.79 -11.24 18.72
CA SER A 2 -3.67 -10.74 17.92
C SER A 2 -4.22 -9.57 17.13
N LEU A 3 -3.86 -8.36 17.56
CA LEU A 3 -4.17 -7.13 16.85
C LEU A 3 -3.52 -7.20 15.47
N ASN A 4 -4.35 -7.04 14.45
CA ASN A 4 -3.99 -6.96 13.06
C ASN A 4 -3.20 -5.66 12.87
N THR A 5 -1.87 -5.69 13.06
CA THR A 5 -1.01 -4.57 12.73
C THR A 5 -1.21 -4.26 11.24
N PRO A 6 -1.54 -3.02 10.84
CA PRO A 6 -1.57 -2.68 9.43
C PRO A 6 -0.19 -3.01 8.87
N VAL A 7 -0.15 -3.88 7.87
CA VAL A 7 1.07 -4.21 7.14
C VAL A 7 1.57 -2.87 6.57
N ASP A 8 2.78 -2.44 6.93
CA ASP A 8 3.39 -1.25 6.33
C ASP A 8 3.32 -1.42 4.80
N LEU A 9 2.46 -0.63 4.15
CA LEU A 9 2.20 -0.72 2.71
C LEU A 9 3.37 -0.16 1.88
N TYR A 10 4.25 0.61 2.53
CA TYR A 10 5.46 1.21 1.96
C TYR A 10 6.63 1.13 2.96
N PHE A 11 7.62 2.02 2.87
CA PHE A 11 8.77 2.00 3.78
C PHE A 11 8.44 2.54 5.17
N SER A 12 9.11 2.01 6.18
CA SER A 12 9.13 2.55 7.54
C SER A 12 10.56 2.63 8.07
N GLY A 13 10.87 3.63 8.90
CA GLY A 13 12.25 3.84 9.31
C GLY A 13 12.45 5.03 10.23
N THR A 14 13.69 5.19 10.69
CA THR A 14 14.08 6.27 11.60
C THR A 14 14.75 7.41 10.84
N VAL A 15 14.36 8.63 11.15
CA VAL A 15 15.01 9.86 10.70
C VAL A 15 15.62 10.59 11.89
N ASP A 16 16.82 11.12 11.72
CA ASP A 16 17.51 11.95 12.69
C ASP A 16 17.83 13.32 12.09
N ARG A 17 17.74 14.37 12.90
CA ARG A 17 18.02 15.76 12.49
C ARG A 17 17.11 16.32 11.39
N LEU A 18 15.81 16.07 11.52
CA LEU A 18 14.79 16.67 10.66
C LEU A 18 14.10 17.83 11.39
N SER A 19 13.80 18.93 10.70
CA SER A 19 12.93 19.96 11.27
C SER A 19 11.47 19.55 11.16
N LEU A 20 10.64 19.94 12.14
CA LEU A 20 9.20 19.66 12.06
C LEU A 20 8.55 20.35 10.83
N THR A 21 9.09 21.49 10.40
CA THR A 21 8.67 22.16 9.16
C THR A 21 8.89 21.26 7.94
N ASP A 22 10.08 20.67 7.82
CA ASP A 22 10.43 19.80 6.69
C ASP A 22 9.60 18.51 6.71
N LEU A 23 9.35 17.94 7.89
CA LEU A 23 8.49 16.77 8.05
C LEU A 23 7.06 17.05 7.57
N VAL A 24 6.46 18.16 8.02
CA VAL A 24 5.10 18.54 7.62
C VAL A 24 5.06 18.87 6.13
N GLN A 25 6.02 19.64 5.63
CA GLN A 25 6.13 19.97 4.21
C GLN A 25 6.26 18.71 3.35
N LEU A 26 7.08 17.75 3.77
CA LEU A 26 7.20 16.46 3.10
C LEU A 26 5.87 15.74 3.02
N CYS A 27 5.17 15.57 4.15
CA CYS A 27 3.87 14.89 4.17
C CYS A 27 2.86 15.57 3.24
N CYS A 28 2.86 16.90 3.18
CA CYS A 28 2.00 17.66 2.27
C CYS A 28 2.36 17.46 0.79
N LEU A 29 3.64 17.62 0.43
CA LEU A 29 4.13 17.50 -0.94
C LEU A 29 4.01 16.06 -1.47
N ALA A 30 4.30 15.07 -0.63
CA ALA A 30 4.18 13.65 -0.96
C ALA A 30 2.73 13.15 -0.92
N GLN A 31 1.75 14.02 -0.62
CA GLN A 31 0.32 13.68 -0.50
C GLN A 31 0.07 12.52 0.49
N MET A 32 0.84 12.50 1.58
CA MET A 32 0.76 11.43 2.57
C MET A 32 -0.32 11.74 3.61
N ASP A 33 -1.13 10.73 3.91
CA ASP A 33 -2.01 10.75 5.07
C ASP A 33 -1.21 10.32 6.30
N GLN A 34 -1.00 11.24 7.23
CA GLN A 34 -0.13 11.03 8.39
C GLN A 34 -0.70 11.70 9.63
N ARG A 35 -0.66 10.97 10.75
CA ARG A 35 -0.79 11.49 12.10
C ARG A 35 0.60 11.50 12.71
N ILE A 36 1.08 12.70 13.02
CA ILE A 36 2.40 12.97 13.56
C ILE A 36 2.23 13.29 15.04
N GLU A 37 2.56 12.34 15.91
CA GLU A 37 2.70 12.61 17.33
C GLU A 37 4.06 13.24 17.60
N ILE A 38 4.09 14.28 18.41
CA ILE A 38 5.30 15.05 18.69
C ILE A 38 5.43 15.17 20.20
N GLU A 39 6.60 14.83 20.71
CA GLU A 39 6.98 14.97 22.11
C GLU A 39 8.22 15.87 22.22
N SER A 40 8.10 16.96 22.95
CA SER A 40 9.20 17.87 23.25
C SER A 40 9.25 18.15 24.75
N VAL A 41 10.36 18.71 25.22
CA VAL A 41 10.46 19.27 26.58
C VAL A 41 9.45 20.41 26.81
N GLN A 42 8.96 21.03 25.73
CA GLN A 42 7.99 22.11 25.75
C GLN A 42 6.53 21.60 25.83
N GLY A 43 6.29 20.32 25.57
CA GLY A 43 4.96 19.71 25.59
C GLY A 43 4.81 18.59 24.57
N SER A 44 3.60 18.06 24.46
CA SER A 44 3.23 17.07 23.46
C SER A 44 2.06 17.56 22.61
N GLY A 45 2.07 17.19 21.35
CA GLY A 45 1.04 17.57 20.41
C GLY A 45 0.92 16.63 19.23
N ILE A 46 -0.13 16.84 18.44
CA ILE A 46 -0.46 16.02 17.27
C ILE A 46 -0.69 16.95 16.10
N ILE A 47 -0.11 16.60 14.95
CA ILE A 47 -0.42 17.20 13.64
C ILE A 47 -0.99 16.09 12.75
N VAL A 48 -2.08 16.37 12.06
CA VAL A 48 -2.67 15.44 11.08
C VAL A 48 -2.64 16.07 9.70
N VAL A 49 -2.04 15.35 8.77
CA VAL A 49 -2.04 15.61 7.34
C VAL A 49 -2.98 14.61 6.67
N LYS A 50 -3.92 15.10 5.85
CA LYS A 50 -4.78 14.27 5.00
C LYS A 50 -4.84 14.87 3.60
N SER A 51 -4.67 14.03 2.58
CA SER A 51 -4.70 14.42 1.17
C SER A 51 -3.77 15.61 0.88
N GLY A 52 -2.58 15.58 1.48
CA GLY A 52 -1.57 16.62 1.37
C GLY A 52 -1.92 17.98 1.98
N GLN A 53 -2.91 18.03 2.87
CA GLN A 53 -3.27 19.24 3.62
C GLN A 53 -3.14 18.99 5.12
N VAL A 54 -2.69 19.99 5.86
CA VAL A 54 -2.73 19.97 7.32
C VAL A 54 -4.18 20.23 7.74
N VAL A 55 -4.85 19.21 8.25
CA VAL A 55 -6.29 19.28 8.62
C VAL A 55 -6.49 19.47 10.12
N HIS A 56 -5.53 19.04 10.94
CA HIS A 56 -5.59 19.16 12.39
C HIS A 56 -4.22 19.42 13.00
N ALA A 57 -4.22 20.20 14.06
CA ALA A 57 -3.08 20.43 14.92
C ALA A 57 -3.63 20.74 16.32
N GLY A 58 -3.06 20.11 17.33
CA GLY A 58 -3.50 20.34 18.70
C GLY A 58 -2.49 19.88 19.74
N LEU A 59 -2.50 20.58 20.86
CA LEU A 59 -1.83 20.19 22.09
C LEU A 59 -2.81 19.41 22.98
N GLU A 60 -2.38 18.97 24.16
CA GLU A 60 -3.23 18.16 25.06
C GLU A 60 -4.62 18.75 25.36
N ARG A 61 -4.77 20.08 25.33
CA ARG A 61 -5.99 20.79 25.78
C ARG A 61 -6.57 21.79 24.77
N SER A 62 -5.93 21.97 23.63
CA SER A 62 -6.30 22.95 22.61
C SER A 62 -6.07 22.38 21.22
N ALA A 63 -6.81 22.88 20.24
CA ALA A 63 -6.56 22.60 18.84
C ALA A 63 -6.79 23.85 17.98
N GLY A 64 -5.98 23.99 16.92
CA GLY A 64 -6.08 25.08 15.95
C GLY A 64 -4.73 25.53 15.39
N GLU A 65 -4.76 26.62 14.63
CA GLU A 65 -3.58 27.18 13.97
C GLU A 65 -2.52 27.68 14.97
N THR A 66 -2.93 28.22 16.12
CA THR A 66 -1.99 28.68 17.15
C THR A 66 -1.17 27.53 17.74
N ASP A 67 -1.81 26.38 18.00
CA ASP A 67 -1.12 25.19 18.49
C ASP A 67 -0.16 24.63 17.42
N PHE A 68 -0.54 24.71 16.13
CA PHE A 68 0.35 24.39 15.01
C PHE A 68 1.60 25.29 15.03
N PHE A 69 1.42 26.61 15.06
CA PHE A 69 2.55 27.56 15.06
C PHE A 69 3.45 27.39 16.29
N GLU A 70 2.87 27.08 17.45
CA GLU A 70 3.62 26.78 18.67
C GLU A 70 4.48 25.53 18.50
N MET A 71 3.92 24.40 18.04
CA MET A 71 4.67 23.17 17.82
C MET A 71 5.83 23.36 16.84
N LEU A 72 5.61 24.11 15.75
CA LEU A 72 6.65 24.44 14.77
C LEU A 72 7.74 25.40 15.29
N SER A 73 7.53 26.02 16.45
CA SER A 73 8.53 26.85 17.13
C SER A 73 9.42 26.07 18.10
N TRP A 74 9.14 24.78 18.35
CA TRP A 74 9.88 23.96 19.30
C TRP A 74 11.32 23.69 18.83
N GLU A 75 12.26 23.63 19.78
CA GLU A 75 13.71 23.54 19.50
C GLU A 75 14.23 22.10 19.35
N GLY A 76 13.33 21.12 19.28
CA GLY A 76 13.65 19.71 19.10
C GLY A 76 12.71 18.81 19.88
N GLY A 77 12.80 17.51 19.63
CA GLY A 77 11.92 16.53 20.23
C GLY A 77 11.95 15.18 19.52
N ARG A 78 11.01 14.32 19.90
CA ARG A 78 10.72 13.07 19.23
C ARG A 78 9.43 13.18 18.45
N PHE A 79 9.33 12.43 17.36
CA PHE A 79 8.06 12.25 16.68
C PHE A 79 7.80 10.80 16.28
N ASP A 80 6.52 10.47 16.13
CA ASP A 80 6.06 9.24 15.48
C ASP A 80 5.03 9.60 14.42
N ALA A 81 5.39 9.42 13.14
CA ALA A 81 4.53 9.68 12.00
C ALA A 81 3.99 8.35 11.45
N ALA A 82 2.68 8.15 11.59
CA ALA A 82 1.98 6.95 11.16
C ALA A 82 0.68 7.27 10.43
N PRO A 83 0.14 6.36 9.60
CA PRO A 83 -1.18 6.54 9.02
C PRO A 83 -2.25 6.84 10.09
N PRO A 84 -3.18 7.78 9.83
CA PRO A 84 -4.29 8.08 10.75
C PRO A 84 -5.15 6.84 11.01
N GLN A 85 -5.75 6.76 12.20
CA GLN A 85 -6.62 5.63 12.53
C GLN A 85 -8.02 5.82 11.93
N ASN A 86 -8.72 4.71 11.65
CA ASN A 86 -10.08 4.75 11.12
C ASN A 86 -11.03 5.49 12.10
N GLY A 87 -11.67 6.56 11.64
CA GLY A 87 -12.63 7.36 12.42
C GLY A 87 -12.10 8.68 12.96
N GLU A 88 -10.85 9.05 12.68
CA GLU A 88 -10.27 10.34 13.05
C GLU A 88 -10.57 11.41 11.99
N ASP A 89 -11.76 12.00 11.98
CA ASP A 89 -12.17 13.08 11.05
C ASP A 89 -11.98 14.48 11.67
N TRP A 90 -10.82 14.72 12.28
CA TRP A 90 -10.50 16.03 12.84
C TRP A 90 -10.21 17.04 11.74
N VAL A 91 -11.00 18.12 11.72
CA VAL A 91 -10.75 19.31 10.88
C VAL A 91 -10.78 20.53 11.79
N THR A 92 -9.61 21.01 12.19
CA THR A 92 -9.46 22.22 13.01
C THR A 92 -8.67 23.33 12.32
N LEU A 93 -8.13 23.06 11.13
CA LEU A 93 -7.45 24.04 10.28
C LEU A 93 -8.18 24.12 8.94
N ALA A 94 -8.31 25.34 8.41
CA ALA A 94 -8.99 25.62 7.14
C ALA A 94 -8.07 26.27 6.10
N GLY A 95 -6.88 26.74 6.50
CA GLY A 95 -5.90 27.35 5.61
C GLY A 95 -5.10 26.31 4.79
N GLY A 96 -4.63 26.72 3.62
CA GLY A 96 -3.67 25.93 2.84
C GLY A 96 -2.35 25.78 3.60
N TRP A 97 -1.75 24.58 3.56
CA TRP A 97 -0.55 24.28 4.35
C TRP A 97 0.63 25.23 4.07
N GLU A 98 0.79 25.73 2.84
CA GLU A 98 1.83 26.70 2.48
C GLU A 98 1.70 27.99 3.30
N PHE A 99 0.47 28.50 3.41
CA PHE A 99 0.17 29.68 4.22
C PHE A 99 0.46 29.42 5.70
N LEU A 100 0.06 28.26 6.20
CA LEU A 100 0.30 27.87 7.60
C LEU A 100 1.80 27.79 7.91
N LEU A 101 2.63 27.26 7.00
CA LEU A 101 4.09 27.22 7.21
C LEU A 101 4.72 28.62 7.15
N ILE A 102 4.26 29.50 6.26
CA ILE A 102 4.71 30.89 6.19
C ILE A 102 4.36 31.65 7.48
N GLU A 103 3.12 31.51 7.98
CA GLU A 103 2.70 32.12 9.23
C GLU A 103 3.43 31.51 10.44
N ALA A 104 3.69 30.20 10.46
CA ALA A 104 4.52 29.58 11.50
C ALA A 104 5.94 30.19 11.54
N MET A 105 6.54 30.43 10.38
CA MET A 105 7.85 31.09 10.28
C MET A 105 7.81 32.55 10.77
N ARG A 106 6.73 33.28 10.48
CA ARG A 106 6.51 34.66 10.99
C ARG A 106 6.34 34.66 12.50
N TYR A 107 5.44 33.83 13.02
CA TYR A 107 5.17 33.66 14.44
C TYR A 107 6.44 33.33 15.23
N ARG A 108 7.30 32.46 14.68
CA ARG A 108 8.63 32.14 15.25
C ARG A 108 9.56 33.35 15.29
N ASN A 109 9.65 34.12 14.20
CA ASN A 109 10.52 35.29 14.12
C ASN A 109 10.08 36.39 15.11
N GLU A 110 8.78 36.58 15.29
CA GLU A 110 8.22 37.52 16.27
C GLU A 110 8.57 37.11 17.70
N ARG A 111 8.45 35.82 18.06
CA ARG A 111 8.86 35.31 19.38
C ARG A 111 10.37 35.40 19.60
N ALA A 112 11.17 35.16 18.57
CA ALA A 112 12.63 35.29 18.64
C ALA A 112 13.08 36.75 18.85
N ALA A 113 12.41 37.71 18.21
CA ALA A 113 12.69 39.15 18.37
C ALA A 113 12.38 39.65 19.80
N VAL A 114 11.35 39.09 20.46
CA VAL A 114 11.02 39.39 21.86
C VAL A 114 12.05 38.82 22.84
N ASN A 115 12.64 37.66 22.52
CA ASN A 115 13.62 36.97 23.38
C ASN A 115 15.09 37.35 23.10
N ALA A 116 15.36 38.27 22.17
CA ALA A 116 16.70 38.66 21.72
C ALA A 116 17.56 39.43 22.76
N GLY A 117 17.14 39.50 24.02
CA GLY A 117 17.89 40.12 25.13
C GLY A 117 18.85 39.19 25.88
N LEU A 118 18.78 37.87 25.66
CA LEU A 118 19.67 36.89 26.30
C LEU A 118 20.20 35.96 25.21
N GLY A 119 21.45 36.18 24.81
CA GLY A 119 22.08 35.41 23.75
C GLY A 119 22.08 33.92 24.02
N SER A 120 21.92 33.13 22.97
CA SER A 120 22.49 31.79 22.91
C SER A 120 22.73 31.38 21.47
N LEU A 121 23.88 30.74 21.27
CA LEU A 121 24.37 30.12 20.05
C LEU A 121 23.30 29.20 19.44
N GLY A 122 23.33 29.08 18.11
CA GLY A 122 22.53 28.12 17.35
C GLY A 122 22.74 26.69 17.85
N SER A 123 21.88 26.27 18.78
CA SER A 123 21.71 24.89 19.15
C SER A 123 21.00 24.20 17.98
N MET A 124 21.53 23.07 17.50
CA MET A 124 20.94 22.32 16.40
C MET A 124 19.51 21.90 16.76
N ARG A 125 18.52 22.60 16.17
CA ARG A 125 17.09 22.37 16.36
C ARG A 125 16.65 21.16 15.54
N ASN A 126 16.73 19.98 16.15
CA ASN A 126 16.61 18.72 15.43
C ASN A 126 15.56 17.83 16.10
N PHE A 127 14.60 17.35 15.32
CA PHE A 127 13.72 16.26 15.71
C PHE A 127 14.28 14.94 15.23
N SER A 128 14.02 13.89 15.99
CA SER A 128 14.32 12.51 15.63
C SER A 128 13.06 11.67 15.79
N GLY A 129 12.85 10.66 14.97
CA GLY A 129 11.58 9.95 15.03
C GLY A 129 11.44 8.85 14.01
N THR A 130 10.27 8.22 14.02
CA THR A 130 9.91 7.19 13.05
C THR A 130 8.92 7.75 12.03
N ILE A 131 9.16 7.48 10.75
CA ILE A 131 8.21 7.72 9.66
C ILE A 131 7.77 6.36 9.12
N ARG A 132 6.46 6.16 9.00
CA ARG A 132 5.88 4.97 8.38
C ARG A 132 5.11 5.35 7.12
N ASN A 133 4.96 4.37 6.22
CA ASN A 133 4.15 4.50 5.01
C ASN A 133 4.67 5.58 4.02
N ILE A 134 6.00 5.69 3.88
CA ILE A 134 6.67 6.63 2.96
C ILE A 134 7.24 5.88 1.74
N ARG A 135 7.19 6.46 0.54
CA ARG A 135 7.89 5.87 -0.62
C ARG A 135 9.38 6.23 -0.57
N LEU A 136 10.23 5.34 -1.05
CA LEU A 136 11.69 5.60 -1.08
C LEU A 136 12.05 6.88 -1.87
N ALA A 137 11.31 7.19 -2.94
CA ALA A 137 11.50 8.43 -3.70
C ALA A 137 11.24 9.69 -2.86
N ASP A 138 10.20 9.68 -2.03
CA ASP A 138 9.87 10.81 -1.14
C ASP A 138 10.91 10.93 -0.02
N LEU A 139 11.44 9.79 0.47
CA LEU A 139 12.53 9.79 1.46
C LEU A 139 13.83 10.38 0.89
N VAL A 140 14.18 10.04 -0.37
CA VAL A 140 15.34 10.63 -1.04
C VAL A 140 15.13 12.14 -1.21
N GLN A 141 13.95 12.57 -1.64
CA GLN A 141 13.60 13.98 -1.72
C GLN A 141 13.74 14.68 -0.36
N LEU A 142 13.24 14.07 0.72
CA LEU A 142 13.38 14.58 2.08
C LEU A 142 14.85 14.82 2.43
N ALA A 143 15.70 13.81 2.24
CA ALA A 143 17.11 13.88 2.57
C ALA A 143 17.83 14.97 1.75
N CYS A 144 17.48 15.15 0.48
CA CYS A 144 18.03 16.22 -0.36
C CYS A 144 17.57 17.61 0.11
N MET A 145 16.32 17.75 0.56
CA MET A 145 15.75 19.03 1.01
C MET A 145 16.20 19.44 2.42
N ALA A 146 16.50 18.47 3.29
CA ALA A 146 16.97 18.72 4.65
C ALA A 146 18.34 19.44 4.71
N GLY A 147 19.08 19.48 3.60
CA GLY A 147 20.32 20.24 3.44
C GLY A 147 21.54 19.67 4.17
N GLY A 148 21.38 18.60 4.94
CA GLY A 148 22.46 17.85 5.58
C GLY A 148 23.13 16.82 4.66
N ASP A 149 24.20 16.21 5.15
CA ASP A 149 24.80 15.04 4.50
C ASP A 149 24.28 13.75 5.16
N HIS A 150 23.60 12.93 4.37
CA HIS A 150 22.83 11.76 4.82
C HIS A 150 23.29 10.48 4.14
N VAL A 151 23.17 9.36 4.85
CA VAL A 151 23.28 8.01 4.31
C VAL A 151 21.97 7.31 4.63
N LEU A 152 21.17 7.06 3.60
CA LEU A 152 19.96 6.28 3.72
C LEU A 152 20.32 4.81 3.54
N GLU A 153 20.35 4.05 4.63
CA GLU A 153 20.43 2.59 4.60
C GLU A 153 19.05 2.01 4.33
N VAL A 154 18.91 1.25 3.23
CA VAL A 154 17.64 0.72 2.73
C VAL A 154 17.67 -0.80 2.79
N PHE A 155 16.63 -1.39 3.39
CA PHE A 155 16.46 -2.84 3.55
C PHE A 155 15.12 -3.24 2.94
N SER A 156 15.11 -4.09 1.92
CA SER A 156 13.87 -4.54 1.26
C SER A 156 13.90 -6.06 1.03
N ASP A 157 12.87 -6.58 0.34
CA ASP A 157 12.86 -7.95 -0.19
C ASP A 157 13.80 -8.15 -1.39
N ARG A 158 14.35 -7.05 -1.93
CA ARG A 158 15.47 -7.06 -2.88
C ARG A 158 16.80 -7.12 -2.12
N GLN A 159 17.85 -6.53 -2.68
CA GLN A 159 19.13 -6.38 -2.00
C GLN A 159 19.13 -5.16 -1.07
N PRO A 160 19.83 -5.23 0.08
CA PRO A 160 20.09 -4.05 0.88
C PRO A 160 20.98 -3.08 0.11
N GLY A 161 20.87 -1.80 0.41
CA GLY A 161 21.67 -0.79 -0.26
C GLY A 161 21.76 0.51 0.53
N ARG A 162 22.62 1.41 0.04
CA ARG A 162 22.87 2.72 0.64
C ARG A 162 22.75 3.80 -0.42
N ILE A 163 22.06 4.89 -0.08
CA ILE A 163 22.00 6.11 -0.88
C ILE A 163 22.72 7.21 -0.11
N PHE A 164 23.71 7.83 -0.75
CA PHE A 164 24.52 8.88 -0.15
C PHE A 164 24.08 10.24 -0.69
N VAL A 165 23.64 11.10 0.22
CA VAL A 165 23.24 12.47 -0.06
C VAL A 165 24.28 13.41 0.55
N GLN A 166 24.84 14.31 -0.25
CA GLN A 166 25.76 15.34 0.21
C GLN A 166 25.40 16.69 -0.40
N SER A 167 25.38 17.74 0.41
CA SER A 167 25.03 19.10 -0.02
C SER A 167 23.69 19.16 -0.80
N GLY A 168 22.70 18.39 -0.33
CA GLY A 168 21.37 18.31 -0.94
C GLY A 168 21.30 17.58 -2.28
N GLN A 169 22.32 16.78 -2.64
CA GLN A 169 22.36 16.01 -3.88
C GLN A 169 22.72 14.54 -3.62
N VAL A 170 22.14 13.63 -4.42
CA VAL A 170 22.52 12.22 -4.41
C VAL A 170 23.85 12.08 -5.15
N VAL A 171 24.92 11.74 -4.43
CA VAL A 171 26.29 11.65 -4.99
C VAL A 171 26.73 10.22 -5.29
N HIS A 172 26.14 9.24 -4.61
CA HIS A 172 26.46 7.83 -4.77
C HIS A 172 25.29 6.96 -4.30
N ALA A 173 25.22 5.76 -4.84
CA ALA A 173 24.36 4.69 -4.34
C ALA A 173 25.07 3.35 -4.54
N GLU A 174 24.84 2.40 -3.63
CA GLU A 174 25.40 1.05 -3.72
C GLU A 174 24.40 0.00 -3.26
N SER A 175 24.31 -1.10 -3.99
CA SER A 175 23.55 -2.30 -3.62
C SER A 175 24.17 -3.48 -4.37
N ASP A 176 24.95 -4.30 -3.67
CA ASP A 176 25.81 -5.33 -4.26
C ASP A 176 25.06 -6.21 -5.30
N PRO A 177 25.55 -6.30 -6.57
CA PRO A 177 26.83 -5.82 -7.11
C PRO A 177 26.76 -4.45 -7.84
N LEU A 178 25.64 -3.75 -7.75
CA LEU A 178 25.39 -2.50 -8.45
C LEU A 178 25.97 -1.31 -7.69
N GLN A 179 26.36 -0.28 -8.44
CA GLN A 179 26.80 1.02 -7.92
C GLN A 179 26.27 2.16 -8.80
N GLY A 180 26.22 3.37 -8.24
CA GLY A 180 25.78 4.57 -8.94
C GLY A 180 24.30 4.55 -9.32
N GLU A 181 23.99 5.09 -10.49
CA GLU A 181 22.60 5.24 -10.95
C GLU A 181 21.87 3.89 -11.03
N ASP A 182 22.56 2.81 -11.42
CA ASP A 182 21.96 1.48 -11.51
C ASP A 182 21.53 0.95 -10.14
N ALA A 183 22.36 1.13 -9.11
CA ALA A 183 22.00 0.77 -7.73
C ALA A 183 20.82 1.60 -7.22
N PHE A 184 20.83 2.90 -7.52
CA PHE A 184 19.76 3.81 -7.16
C PHE A 184 18.42 3.38 -7.79
N CYS A 185 18.39 3.18 -9.11
CA CYS A 185 17.20 2.76 -9.84
C CYS A 185 16.69 1.39 -9.35
N GLU A 186 17.57 0.42 -9.11
CA GLU A 186 17.18 -0.91 -8.62
C GLU A 186 16.55 -0.85 -7.21
N MET A 187 17.08 0.00 -6.32
CA MET A 187 16.48 0.22 -4.99
C MET A 187 15.08 0.83 -5.08
N LEU A 188 14.85 1.76 -6.01
CA LEU A 188 13.54 2.40 -6.21
C LEU A 188 12.47 1.48 -6.83
N LEU A 189 12.83 0.27 -7.27
CA LEU A 189 11.88 -0.77 -7.65
C LEU A 189 11.22 -1.46 -6.45
N ALA A 190 11.76 -1.30 -5.24
CA ALA A 190 11.17 -1.90 -4.05
C ALA A 190 9.89 -1.14 -3.64
N ASP A 191 8.80 -1.88 -3.46
CA ASP A 191 7.52 -1.29 -3.02
C ASP A 191 7.48 -1.01 -1.51
N ARG A 192 8.29 -1.74 -0.74
CA ARG A 192 8.27 -1.76 0.73
C ARG A 192 9.64 -2.10 1.30
N GLY A 193 9.85 -1.72 2.55
CA GLY A 193 11.07 -2.04 3.27
C GLY A 193 11.24 -1.24 4.54
N ARG A 194 12.44 -1.33 5.10
CA ARG A 194 12.91 -0.55 6.24
C ARG A 194 13.98 0.42 5.77
N PHE A 195 14.08 1.59 6.41
CA PHE A 195 15.23 2.47 6.21
C PHE A 195 15.79 3.03 7.53
N GLU A 196 17.03 3.47 7.48
CA GLU A 196 17.69 4.25 8.53
C GLU A 196 18.42 5.44 7.91
N ASP A 197 18.17 6.64 8.41
CA ASP A 197 18.92 7.84 8.05
C ASP A 197 20.09 8.05 9.01
N LEU A 198 21.31 8.01 8.47
CA LEU A 198 22.56 8.11 9.22
C LEU A 198 23.36 9.34 8.77
N PRO A 199 24.12 10.02 9.67
CA PRO A 199 25.05 11.08 9.27
C PRO A 199 26.12 10.56 8.31
N CYS A 200 26.30 11.24 7.18
CA CYS A 200 27.41 10.96 6.27
C CYS A 200 28.70 11.58 6.81
N LYS A 201 29.56 10.77 7.42
CA LYS A 201 30.83 11.23 8.03
C LYS A 201 32.07 11.04 7.14
N ALA A 202 31.93 10.30 6.04
CA ALA A 202 33.04 9.90 5.18
C ALA A 202 32.94 10.60 3.81
N ARG A 203 34.09 10.83 3.17
CA ARG A 203 34.11 11.16 1.74
C ARG A 203 33.80 9.89 0.95
N VAL A 204 32.77 9.96 0.12
CA VAL A 204 32.29 8.86 -0.71
C VAL A 204 32.72 9.10 -2.16
N SER A 205 32.95 8.04 -2.92
CA SER A 205 33.16 8.16 -4.36
C SER A 205 31.92 8.73 -5.02
N VAL A 206 32.07 9.86 -5.72
CA VAL A 206 30.97 10.45 -6.50
C VAL A 206 30.81 9.63 -7.79
N THR A 207 29.71 8.91 -7.91
CA THR A 207 29.38 8.11 -9.11
C THR A 207 28.06 8.54 -9.75
N ILE A 208 27.35 9.48 -9.13
CA ILE A 208 26.11 10.07 -9.64
C ILE A 208 26.35 11.57 -9.74
N SER A 209 26.14 12.11 -10.95
CA SER A 209 26.34 13.53 -11.25
C SER A 209 25.05 14.23 -11.66
N LYS A 210 24.00 13.47 -11.98
CA LYS A 210 22.68 14.01 -12.30
C LYS A 210 22.05 14.62 -11.05
N PRO A 211 21.31 15.74 -11.18
CA PRO A 211 20.49 16.22 -10.08
C PRO A 211 19.46 15.18 -9.67
N TRP A 212 19.17 15.09 -8.37
CA TRP A 212 18.32 14.04 -7.81
C TRP A 212 16.90 14.02 -8.43
N GLU A 213 16.38 15.16 -8.88
CA GLU A 213 15.10 15.27 -9.56
C GLU A 213 15.08 14.48 -10.87
N TYR A 214 16.14 14.63 -11.68
CA TYR A 214 16.31 13.87 -12.92
C TYR A 214 16.51 12.39 -12.62
N LEU A 215 17.27 12.07 -11.58
CA LEU A 215 17.51 10.70 -11.16
C LEU A 215 16.22 10.01 -10.71
N LEU A 216 15.34 10.70 -9.99
CA LEU A 216 14.01 10.18 -9.63
C LEU A 216 13.15 9.96 -10.86
N MET A 217 13.15 10.87 -11.83
CA MET A 217 12.40 10.71 -13.08
C MET A 217 12.92 9.51 -13.90
N ASP A 218 14.23 9.35 -14.02
CA ASP A 218 14.87 8.20 -14.67
C ASP A 218 14.50 6.90 -13.95
N ALA A 219 14.51 6.89 -12.62
CA ALA A 219 14.13 5.72 -11.82
C ALA A 219 12.64 5.37 -11.95
N MET A 220 11.74 6.37 -12.01
CA MET A 220 10.31 6.12 -12.26
C MET A 220 10.10 5.54 -13.65
N ARG A 221 10.76 6.09 -14.66
CA ARG A 221 10.72 5.56 -16.03
C ARG A 221 11.27 4.14 -16.09
N TYR A 222 12.39 3.88 -15.44
CA TYR A 222 13.00 2.55 -15.35
C TYR A 222 12.06 1.54 -14.68
N ARG A 223 11.33 1.97 -13.63
CA ARG A 223 10.32 1.15 -12.97
C ARG A 223 9.18 0.81 -13.91
N ASP A 224 8.63 1.79 -14.61
CA ASP A 224 7.53 1.57 -15.54
C ASP A 224 7.95 0.64 -16.69
N GLU A 225 9.15 0.84 -17.27
CA GLU A 225 9.71 -0.04 -18.31
C GLU A 225 9.94 -1.49 -17.79
N LYS A 226 10.47 -1.68 -16.58
CA LYS A 226 10.64 -3.03 -16.00
C LYS A 226 9.33 -3.70 -15.62
N LEU A 227 8.34 -2.94 -15.17
CA LEU A 227 7.00 -3.46 -14.88
C LEU A 227 6.31 -3.89 -16.18
N ASP A 228 6.38 -3.08 -17.23
CA ASP A 228 5.80 -3.38 -18.54
C ASP A 228 6.44 -4.63 -19.18
N VAL A 229 7.77 -4.75 -19.14
CA VAL A 229 8.48 -5.97 -19.59
C VAL A 229 8.07 -7.20 -18.77
N GLY A 230 7.84 -7.04 -17.46
CA GLY A 230 7.36 -8.12 -16.60
C GLY A 230 5.94 -8.57 -16.96
N GLU A 231 5.06 -7.65 -17.35
CA GLU A 231 3.71 -7.93 -17.82
C GLU A 231 3.71 -8.57 -19.21
N GLU A 232 4.47 -8.04 -20.16
CA GLU A 232 4.58 -8.60 -21.51
C GLU A 232 5.13 -10.04 -21.48
N GLN A 233 6.16 -10.30 -20.66
CA GLN A 233 6.67 -11.67 -20.47
C GLN A 233 5.65 -12.61 -19.83
N ARG A 234 4.81 -12.11 -18.91
CA ARG A 234 3.72 -12.91 -18.31
C ARG A 234 2.64 -13.20 -19.35
N GLU A 235 2.29 -12.23 -20.18
CA GLU A 235 1.34 -12.41 -21.28
C GLU A 235 1.85 -13.42 -22.30
N ASP A 236 3.12 -13.34 -22.71
CA ASP A 236 3.70 -14.25 -23.67
C ASP A 236 3.79 -15.68 -23.11
N LYS A 237 4.19 -15.85 -21.85
CA LYS A 237 4.12 -17.14 -21.16
C LYS A 237 2.70 -17.68 -21.12
N ALA A 238 1.71 -16.83 -20.85
CA ALA A 238 0.30 -17.22 -20.85
C ALA A 238 -0.19 -17.60 -22.26
N ARG A 239 0.22 -16.88 -23.30
CA ARG A 239 -0.08 -17.19 -24.71
C ARG A 239 0.54 -18.51 -25.15
N ASP A 240 1.78 -18.78 -24.76
CA ASP A 240 2.46 -20.03 -25.07
C ASP A 240 1.87 -21.22 -24.30
N LEU A 241 1.51 -21.03 -23.03
CA LEU A 241 0.76 -22.03 -22.26
C LEU A 241 -0.59 -22.31 -22.92
N LEU A 242 -1.32 -21.28 -23.36
CA LEU A 242 -2.59 -21.42 -24.08
C LEU A 242 -2.42 -22.22 -25.37
N ARG A 243 -1.44 -21.87 -26.21
CA ARG A 243 -1.13 -22.59 -27.45
C ARG A 243 -0.79 -24.05 -27.18
N ARG A 244 0.00 -24.32 -26.14
CA ARG A 244 0.36 -25.68 -25.71
C ARG A 244 -0.88 -26.46 -25.28
N VAL A 245 -1.73 -25.87 -24.42
CA VAL A 245 -2.96 -26.51 -23.93
C VAL A 245 -3.94 -26.79 -25.07
N GLN A 246 -4.07 -25.90 -26.05
CA GLN A 246 -4.94 -26.13 -27.21
C GLN A 246 -4.55 -27.37 -28.03
N ARG A 247 -3.26 -27.72 -28.07
CA ARG A 247 -2.74 -28.91 -28.79
C ARG A 247 -2.77 -30.19 -27.95
N MET A 248 -2.97 -30.09 -26.63
CA MET A 248 -3.00 -31.25 -25.74
C MET A 248 -4.24 -32.11 -25.93
N LYS A 249 -4.05 -33.42 -25.82
CA LYS A 249 -5.15 -34.39 -25.71
C LYS A 249 -5.83 -34.27 -24.34
N VAL A 250 -7.07 -34.74 -24.24
CA VAL A 250 -7.87 -34.66 -22.99
C VAL A 250 -7.13 -35.22 -21.78
N ALA A 251 -6.47 -36.38 -21.91
CA ALA A 251 -5.70 -36.99 -20.81
C ALA A 251 -4.52 -36.13 -20.33
N GLU A 252 -3.89 -35.38 -21.24
CA GLU A 252 -2.80 -34.46 -20.92
C GLU A 252 -3.32 -33.22 -20.21
N LYS A 253 -4.45 -32.67 -20.66
CA LYS A 253 -5.14 -31.57 -19.99
C LYS A 253 -5.57 -31.93 -18.58
N ILE A 254 -6.08 -33.14 -18.36
CA ILE A 254 -6.45 -33.63 -17.02
C ILE A 254 -5.22 -33.72 -16.12
N ARG A 255 -4.09 -34.27 -16.62
CA ARG A 255 -2.84 -34.31 -15.84
C ARG A 255 -2.37 -32.90 -15.48
N LEU A 256 -2.34 -31.99 -16.44
CA LEU A 256 -1.97 -30.60 -16.21
C LEU A 256 -2.94 -29.89 -15.24
N ALA A 257 -4.24 -30.19 -15.28
CA ALA A 257 -5.20 -29.65 -14.32
C ALA A 257 -4.90 -30.07 -12.88
N MET A 258 -4.41 -31.29 -12.67
CA MET A 258 -4.09 -31.84 -11.34
C MET A 258 -2.71 -31.43 -10.82
N THR A 259 -1.73 -31.24 -11.71
CA THR A 259 -0.34 -30.96 -11.32
C THR A 259 0.12 -29.55 -11.65
N GLY A 260 -0.63 -28.78 -12.42
CA GLY A 260 -0.29 -27.43 -12.86
C GLY A 260 -0.32 -26.38 -11.77
N ASP A 261 0.29 -25.24 -12.07
CA ASP A 261 0.23 -24.00 -11.30
C ASP A 261 -1.14 -23.31 -11.41
N LYS A 262 -1.25 -22.11 -10.83
CA LYS A 262 -2.49 -21.34 -10.80
C LYS A 262 -2.91 -20.90 -12.22
N GLU A 263 -1.94 -20.57 -13.06
CA GLU A 263 -2.12 -20.12 -14.44
C GLU A 263 -2.73 -21.24 -15.28
N ALA A 264 -2.18 -22.45 -15.20
CA ALA A 264 -2.73 -23.62 -15.88
C ALA A 264 -4.17 -23.93 -15.44
N ARG A 265 -4.46 -23.85 -14.13
CA ARG A 265 -5.83 -24.05 -13.61
C ARG A 265 -6.81 -22.98 -14.09
N THR A 266 -6.39 -21.72 -14.08
CA THR A 266 -7.20 -20.58 -14.55
C THR A 266 -7.57 -20.72 -16.02
N LEU A 267 -6.67 -21.31 -16.82
CA LEU A 267 -6.92 -21.58 -18.22
C LEU A 267 -7.82 -22.81 -18.43
N LEU A 268 -7.53 -23.92 -17.74
CA LEU A 268 -8.23 -25.19 -17.89
C LEU A 268 -9.65 -25.20 -17.32
N VAL A 269 -9.98 -24.34 -16.35
CA VAL A 269 -11.35 -24.25 -15.83
C VAL A 269 -12.35 -23.72 -16.86
N ARG A 270 -11.87 -23.05 -17.91
CA ARG A 270 -12.68 -22.55 -19.03
C ARG A 270 -12.75 -23.53 -20.20
N ASP A 271 -12.10 -24.69 -20.11
CA ASP A 271 -12.13 -25.72 -21.15
C ASP A 271 -13.54 -26.31 -21.30
N ALA A 272 -13.92 -26.72 -22.52
CA ALA A 272 -15.24 -27.29 -22.78
C ALA A 272 -15.46 -28.67 -22.12
N GLY A 273 -14.39 -29.40 -21.82
CA GLY A 273 -14.47 -30.73 -21.24
C GLY A 273 -14.78 -30.73 -19.75
N ARG A 274 -15.98 -31.16 -19.36
CA ARG A 274 -16.40 -31.32 -17.95
C ARG A 274 -15.36 -32.03 -17.06
N LEU A 275 -14.76 -33.12 -17.56
CA LEU A 275 -13.75 -33.88 -16.81
C LEU A 275 -12.49 -33.05 -16.51
N ILE A 276 -12.11 -32.12 -17.38
CA ILE A 276 -10.95 -31.24 -17.18
C ILE A 276 -11.28 -30.22 -16.09
N GLN A 277 -12.46 -29.61 -16.15
CA GLN A 277 -12.89 -28.66 -15.11
C GLN A 277 -13.00 -29.33 -13.73
N LEU A 278 -13.51 -30.56 -13.67
CA LEU A 278 -13.54 -31.35 -12.43
C LEU A 278 -12.14 -31.68 -11.91
N ALA A 279 -11.18 -31.94 -12.80
CA ALA A 279 -9.78 -32.14 -12.42
C ALA A 279 -9.16 -30.86 -11.83
N VAL A 280 -9.49 -29.68 -12.37
CA VAL A 280 -9.02 -28.40 -11.78
C VAL A 280 -9.52 -28.24 -10.34
N ILE A 281 -10.79 -28.53 -10.09
CA ILE A 281 -11.40 -28.48 -8.75
C ILE A 281 -10.84 -29.56 -7.80
N GLY A 282 -10.37 -30.67 -8.36
CA GLY A 282 -9.71 -31.74 -7.62
C GLY A 282 -8.23 -31.49 -7.34
N ASN A 283 -7.64 -30.40 -7.84
CA ASN A 283 -6.22 -30.12 -7.66
C ASN A 283 -5.90 -29.89 -6.17
N PRO A 284 -4.89 -30.57 -5.59
CA PRO A 284 -4.56 -30.44 -4.17
C PRO A 284 -4.04 -29.05 -3.77
N ARG A 285 -3.65 -28.21 -4.73
CA ARG A 285 -3.13 -26.86 -4.53
C ARG A 285 -4.14 -25.76 -4.87
N ILE A 286 -5.42 -26.09 -5.05
CA ILE A 286 -6.46 -25.09 -5.29
C ILE A 286 -6.70 -24.26 -4.02
N THR A 287 -6.76 -22.94 -4.17
CA THR A 287 -7.00 -22.00 -3.07
C THR A 287 -8.46 -21.61 -2.95
N ASP A 288 -8.90 -21.14 -1.77
CA ASP A 288 -10.28 -20.66 -1.56
C ASP A 288 -10.64 -19.50 -2.50
N GLY A 289 -9.68 -18.61 -2.78
CA GLY A 289 -9.88 -17.51 -3.73
C GLY A 289 -10.12 -17.98 -5.17
N GLU A 290 -9.45 -19.06 -5.59
CA GLU A 290 -9.72 -19.69 -6.89
C GLU A 290 -11.12 -20.32 -6.90
N VAL A 291 -11.52 -21.00 -5.82
CA VAL A 291 -12.85 -21.61 -5.71
C VAL A 291 -13.96 -20.57 -5.81
N VAL A 292 -13.81 -19.43 -5.13
CA VAL A 292 -14.74 -18.29 -5.24
C VAL A 292 -14.81 -17.78 -6.68
N SER A 293 -13.66 -17.64 -7.34
CA SER A 293 -13.59 -17.19 -8.74
C SER A 293 -14.28 -18.18 -9.69
N ILE A 294 -14.10 -19.49 -9.49
CA ILE A 294 -14.74 -20.53 -10.30
C ILE A 294 -16.25 -20.56 -10.03
N ALA A 295 -16.67 -20.45 -8.76
CA ALA A 295 -18.09 -20.39 -8.39
C ALA A 295 -18.81 -19.16 -8.95
N ASN A 296 -18.11 -18.06 -9.25
CA ASN A 296 -18.67 -16.88 -9.94
C ASN A 296 -18.62 -16.97 -11.47
N SER A 297 -17.88 -17.93 -12.03
CA SER A 297 -17.71 -18.04 -13.48
C SER A 297 -19.03 -18.43 -14.15
N ARG A 298 -19.32 -17.83 -15.31
CA ARG A 298 -20.46 -18.27 -16.16
C ARG A 298 -20.06 -19.38 -17.14
N ASN A 299 -18.76 -19.62 -17.29
CA ASN A 299 -18.21 -20.60 -18.24
C ASN A 299 -17.70 -21.87 -17.55
N VAL A 300 -18.49 -22.39 -16.60
CA VAL A 300 -18.21 -23.59 -15.82
C VAL A 300 -19.40 -24.55 -15.94
N ASP A 301 -19.15 -25.85 -15.84
CA ASP A 301 -20.16 -26.90 -15.88
C ASP A 301 -20.93 -26.99 -14.55
N GLU A 302 -22.20 -27.37 -14.60
CA GLU A 302 -23.05 -27.51 -13.40
C GLU A 302 -22.47 -28.51 -12.39
N GLU A 303 -21.82 -29.58 -12.85
CA GLU A 303 -21.24 -30.61 -11.99
C GLU A 303 -20.07 -30.07 -11.15
N VAL A 304 -19.34 -29.10 -11.66
CA VAL A 304 -18.30 -28.40 -10.88
C VAL A 304 -18.93 -27.64 -9.72
N LEU A 305 -20.03 -26.93 -9.97
CA LEU A 305 -20.73 -26.18 -8.92
C LEU A 305 -21.33 -27.12 -7.87
N ARG A 306 -21.82 -28.30 -8.28
CA ARG A 306 -22.25 -29.38 -7.37
C ARG A 306 -21.09 -29.88 -6.50
N ARG A 307 -19.91 -30.09 -7.09
CA ARG A 307 -18.71 -30.51 -6.37
C ARG A 307 -18.29 -29.48 -5.33
N ILE A 308 -18.32 -28.19 -5.68
CA ILE A 308 -18.03 -27.11 -4.74
C ILE A 308 -19.05 -27.10 -3.59
N ALA A 309 -20.34 -27.17 -3.92
CA ALA A 309 -21.44 -27.15 -2.95
C ALA A 309 -21.44 -28.33 -1.95
N ASN A 310 -20.83 -29.45 -2.32
CA ASN A 310 -20.70 -30.64 -1.48
C ASN A 310 -19.44 -30.65 -0.61
N ASN A 311 -18.51 -29.70 -0.80
CA ASN A 311 -17.30 -29.60 0.01
C ASN A 311 -17.56 -28.80 1.30
N ARG A 312 -17.56 -29.48 2.44
CA ARG A 312 -17.87 -28.86 3.75
C ARG A 312 -16.93 -27.72 4.12
N GLU A 313 -15.66 -27.78 3.74
CA GLU A 313 -14.69 -26.74 4.05
C GLU A 313 -15.02 -25.45 3.28
N TRP A 314 -15.19 -25.53 1.95
CA TRP A 314 -15.55 -24.36 1.14
C TRP A 314 -16.92 -23.77 1.51
N MET A 315 -17.86 -24.61 1.95
CA MET A 315 -19.18 -24.15 2.39
C MET A 315 -19.15 -23.34 3.70
N ARG A 316 -18.04 -23.34 4.46
CA ARG A 316 -17.84 -22.42 5.60
C ARG A 316 -17.54 -20.99 5.13
N HIS A 317 -16.99 -20.82 3.93
CA HIS A 317 -16.64 -19.51 3.40
C HIS A 317 -17.88 -18.79 2.86
N TYR A 318 -18.19 -17.62 3.43
CA TYR A 318 -19.31 -16.78 3.02
C TYR A 318 -19.29 -16.49 1.51
N GLN A 319 -18.13 -16.11 0.99
CA GLN A 319 -17.94 -15.75 -0.42
C GLN A 319 -18.26 -16.90 -1.38
N VAL A 320 -17.95 -18.14 -1.00
CA VAL A 320 -18.31 -19.32 -1.81
C VAL A 320 -19.83 -19.51 -1.84
N ARG A 321 -20.49 -19.41 -0.68
CA ARG A 321 -21.96 -19.52 -0.60
C ARG A 321 -22.66 -18.46 -1.42
N HIS A 322 -22.21 -17.21 -1.32
CA HIS A 322 -22.72 -16.09 -2.10
C HIS A 322 -22.50 -16.32 -3.61
N ALA A 323 -21.28 -16.68 -4.02
CA ALA A 323 -20.95 -16.95 -5.43
C ALA A 323 -21.84 -18.06 -6.02
N LEU A 324 -21.97 -19.20 -5.34
CA LEU A 324 -22.84 -20.30 -5.78
C LEU A 324 -24.32 -19.89 -5.87
N ALA A 325 -24.83 -19.16 -4.87
CA ALA A 325 -26.23 -18.73 -4.86
C ALA A 325 -26.59 -17.78 -6.01
N THR A 326 -25.63 -16.96 -6.45
CA THR A 326 -25.83 -15.99 -7.53
C THR A 326 -25.49 -16.53 -8.92
N ASN A 327 -24.85 -17.70 -9.02
CA ASN A 327 -24.43 -18.25 -10.31
C ASN A 327 -25.64 -18.81 -11.11
N PRO A 328 -25.82 -18.39 -12.37
CA PRO A 328 -26.95 -18.85 -13.20
C PRO A 328 -26.91 -20.34 -13.54
N LYS A 329 -25.75 -20.98 -13.51
CA LYS A 329 -25.57 -22.42 -13.74
C LYS A 329 -25.62 -23.25 -12.46
N CYS A 330 -25.70 -22.63 -11.28
CA CYS A 330 -25.85 -23.40 -10.04
C CYS A 330 -27.24 -24.06 -10.03
N PRO A 331 -27.34 -25.35 -9.68
CA PRO A 331 -28.64 -26.02 -9.57
C PRO A 331 -29.54 -25.25 -8.62
N LEU A 332 -30.77 -24.95 -9.04
CA LEU A 332 -31.73 -24.15 -8.27
C LEU A 332 -31.93 -24.66 -6.83
N PRO A 333 -32.03 -25.98 -6.55
CA PRO A 333 -32.18 -26.47 -5.18
C PRO A 333 -30.99 -26.11 -4.27
N ILE A 334 -29.77 -26.12 -4.82
CA ILE A 334 -28.56 -25.73 -4.09
C ILE A 334 -28.60 -24.23 -3.85
N ALA A 335 -28.78 -23.43 -4.91
CA ALA A 335 -28.79 -21.98 -4.81
C ALA A 335 -29.86 -21.48 -3.82
N ALA A 336 -31.09 -22.01 -3.90
CA ALA A 336 -32.18 -21.64 -2.99
C ALA A 336 -31.90 -21.98 -1.51
N ARG A 337 -31.21 -23.10 -1.25
CA ARG A 337 -30.76 -23.45 0.11
C ARG A 337 -29.70 -22.47 0.61
N LEU A 338 -28.75 -22.08 -0.24
CA LEU A 338 -27.67 -21.17 0.12
C LEU A 338 -28.14 -19.74 0.37
N VAL A 339 -29.15 -19.28 -0.36
CA VAL A 339 -29.79 -17.97 -0.14
C VAL A 339 -30.21 -17.79 1.32
N GLN A 340 -30.70 -18.84 2.00
CA GLN A 340 -31.11 -18.78 3.42
C GLN A 340 -29.94 -18.50 4.38
N THR A 341 -28.70 -18.61 3.91
CA THR A 341 -27.49 -18.45 4.72
C THR A 341 -26.75 -17.13 4.46
N LEU A 342 -27.26 -16.30 3.56
CA LEU A 342 -26.64 -15.03 3.16
C LEU A 342 -27.05 -13.86 4.06
N MET A 343 -26.23 -12.81 4.08
CA MET A 343 -26.49 -11.60 4.86
C MET A 343 -27.64 -10.78 4.26
N ALA A 344 -28.35 -10.04 5.11
CA ALA A 344 -29.52 -9.25 4.72
C ALA A 344 -29.22 -8.19 3.62
N GLN A 345 -28.02 -7.61 3.63
CA GLN A 345 -27.59 -6.65 2.61
C GLN A 345 -27.52 -7.31 1.22
N ASP A 346 -26.90 -8.48 1.11
CA ASP A 346 -26.76 -9.19 -0.15
C ASP A 346 -28.09 -9.75 -0.64
N LEU A 347 -28.96 -10.19 0.27
CA LEU A 347 -30.33 -10.59 -0.08
C LEU A 347 -31.09 -9.44 -0.78
N LYS A 348 -30.97 -8.21 -0.29
CA LYS A 348 -31.60 -7.03 -0.93
C LYS A 348 -31.08 -6.85 -2.36
N VAL A 349 -29.79 -7.02 -2.60
CA VAL A 349 -29.18 -6.93 -3.93
C VAL A 349 -29.69 -8.05 -4.84
N ILE A 350 -29.64 -9.30 -4.37
CA ILE A 350 -30.10 -10.50 -5.11
C ILE A 350 -31.58 -10.39 -5.49
N SER A 351 -32.42 -9.89 -4.58
CA SER A 351 -33.86 -9.75 -4.80
C SER A 351 -34.24 -8.83 -5.96
N ARG A 352 -33.36 -7.89 -6.31
CA ARG A 352 -33.53 -6.90 -7.39
C ARG A 352 -32.74 -7.24 -8.65
N SER A 353 -31.81 -8.18 -8.56
CA SER A 353 -30.92 -8.51 -9.67
C SER A 353 -31.64 -9.27 -10.77
N LYS A 354 -31.38 -8.86 -12.02
CA LYS A 354 -31.78 -9.60 -13.24
C LYS A 354 -30.72 -10.62 -13.69
N SER A 355 -29.53 -10.59 -13.08
CA SER A 355 -28.42 -11.48 -13.46
C SER A 355 -28.45 -12.84 -12.76
N VAL A 356 -29.31 -12.99 -11.73
CA VAL A 356 -29.49 -14.23 -10.98
C VAL A 356 -30.74 -14.97 -11.44
N PRO A 357 -30.82 -16.30 -11.28
CA PRO A 357 -32.02 -17.06 -11.58
C PRO A 357 -33.27 -16.52 -10.87
N THR A 358 -34.40 -16.49 -11.56
CA THR A 358 -35.66 -15.93 -11.05
C THR A 358 -36.11 -16.56 -9.73
N GLY A 359 -35.94 -17.88 -9.59
CA GLY A 359 -36.25 -18.61 -8.35
C GLY A 359 -35.39 -18.18 -7.15
N VAL A 360 -34.12 -17.83 -7.39
CA VAL A 360 -33.19 -17.32 -6.36
C VAL A 360 -33.61 -15.91 -5.93
N ALA A 361 -33.92 -15.03 -6.89
CA ALA A 361 -34.41 -13.68 -6.59
C ALA A 361 -35.73 -13.72 -5.80
N GLN A 362 -36.65 -14.61 -6.17
CA GLN A 362 -37.91 -14.81 -5.43
C GLN A 362 -37.68 -15.36 -4.02
N ALA A 363 -36.76 -16.32 -3.84
CA ALA A 363 -36.41 -16.83 -2.52
C ALA A 363 -35.83 -15.73 -1.62
N ALA A 364 -34.96 -14.86 -2.16
CA ALA A 364 -34.42 -13.72 -1.44
C ALA A 364 -35.52 -12.71 -1.03
N ARG A 365 -36.47 -12.39 -1.92
CA ARG A 365 -37.61 -11.51 -1.61
C ARG A 365 -38.43 -12.00 -0.42
N ARG A 366 -38.72 -13.31 -0.37
CA ARG A 366 -39.48 -13.92 0.72
C ARG A 366 -38.77 -13.81 2.07
N LEU A 367 -37.44 -13.82 2.09
CA LEU A 367 -36.66 -13.68 3.32
C LEU A 367 -36.55 -12.24 3.81
N ILE A 368 -36.61 -11.25 2.91
CA ILE A 368 -36.59 -9.81 3.27
C ILE A 368 -37.95 -9.36 3.83
N GLN A 369 -39.04 -9.99 3.39
CA GLN A 369 -40.41 -9.69 3.81
C GLN A 369 -40.81 -10.38 5.13
N ARG A 370 -40.00 -11.31 5.61
CA ARG A 370 -40.10 -11.88 6.96
C ARG A 370 -39.32 -11.01 7.91
#